data_AF-Q8P9H1-F1
#
_entry.id   AF-Q8P9H1-F1
#
_cell.length_a   1.000
_cell.length_b   1.000
_cell.length_c   1.000
_cell.angle_alpha   90.00
_cell.angle_beta   90.00
_cell.angle_gamma   90.00
#
_symmetry.space_group_name_H-M   'P 1'
#
loop_
_entity.id
_entity.type
_entity.pdbx_description
1 polymer ?
#
loop_
_entity_poly.entity_id
_entity_poly.type
_entity_poly.pdbx_seq_one_letter_code
_entity_poly.pdbx_strand_id
1 'polypeptide(L)'
;MVINPLFDSWKYNAEKRQYEGTDLYIQMHRVSGYYAPIYGKETKRRESSYMGTNAYGVTARVPKVERTTYQVALPRNALTDAASDVPGLNVGKETIAAILPMEPDDARAHKGRLTEIYQYEVVPPLISQDTEREYPTFDLPTHYENEQHFIEGRLIKIAVVDVKTGTVLKVYELGNDQ
;
A
#
# COMPACT_ATOMS: atom_id res chain seq x y z
N MET A 1 14.22 2.43 -5.35
CA MET A 1 13.69 3.42 -4.39
C MET A 1 12.86 4.42 -5.17
N VAL A 2 11.53 4.44 -5.01
CA VAL A 2 10.68 5.41 -5.72
C VAL A 2 9.69 6.03 -4.75
N ILE A 3 9.65 7.36 -4.78
CA ILE A 3 8.79 8.27 -4.03
C ILE A 3 7.34 8.06 -4.50
N ASN A 4 6.38 7.94 -3.58
CA ASN A 4 4.96 7.99 -3.90
C ASN A 4 4.46 9.41 -3.60
N PRO A 5 4.44 10.32 -4.59
CA PRO A 5 3.76 11.59 -4.42
C PRO A 5 2.26 11.37 -4.68
N LEU A 6 1.41 12.15 -4.02
CA LEU A 6 -0.02 12.34 -4.30
C LEU A 6 -1.01 11.57 -3.41
N PHE A 7 -0.84 11.64 -2.09
CA PHE A 7 -1.91 12.00 -1.14
C PHE A 7 -1.23 12.74 0.02
N ASP A 8 -1.80 13.84 0.53
CA ASP A 8 -1.30 14.49 1.76
C ASP A 8 -1.68 13.58 2.95
N SER A 9 -0.94 12.47 3.10
CA SER A 9 -1.10 11.48 4.16
C SER A 9 -0.58 11.98 5.51
N TRP A 10 -0.01 13.19 5.53
CA TRP A 10 0.62 13.77 6.70
C TRP A 10 -0.21 14.87 7.34
N LYS A 11 -0.41 14.79 8.66
CA LYS A 11 -1.18 15.76 9.45
C LYS A 11 -0.41 16.17 10.69
N TYR A 12 -0.44 17.47 11.00
CA TYR A 12 0.12 17.99 12.24
C TYR A 12 -0.90 17.93 13.38
N ASN A 13 -0.49 17.34 14.50
CA ASN A 13 -1.19 17.44 15.78
C ASN A 13 -0.50 18.51 16.65
N ALA A 14 -1.14 19.67 16.78
CA ALA A 14 -0.59 20.80 17.53
C ALA A 14 -0.54 20.57 19.05
N GLU A 15 -1.48 19.79 19.60
CA GLU A 15 -1.53 19.47 21.04
C GLU A 15 -0.36 18.57 21.44
N LYS A 16 -0.03 17.60 20.57
CA LYS A 16 1.06 16.65 20.79
C LYS A 16 2.41 17.12 20.22
N ARG A 17 2.43 18.23 19.47
CA ARG A 17 3.59 18.74 18.71
C ARG A 17 4.23 17.67 17.83
N GLN A 18 3.40 16.98 17.06
CA GLN A 18 3.81 15.83 16.25
C GLN A 18 3.23 15.92 14.84
N TYR A 19 4.01 15.56 13.84
CA TYR A 19 3.59 15.42 12.46
C TYR A 19 3.44 13.92 12.18
N GLU A 20 2.22 13.48 11.86
CA GLU A 20 1.85 12.07 11.72
C GLU A 20 1.58 11.76 10.24
N GLY A 21 2.34 10.83 9.67
CA GLY A 21 2.14 10.30 8.32
C GLY A 21 1.46 8.95 8.41
N THR A 22 0.44 8.71 7.59
CA THR A 22 -0.21 7.40 7.48
C THR A 22 -0.12 6.89 6.05
N ASP A 23 0.78 5.96 5.77
CA ASP A 23 0.83 5.31 4.47
C ASP A 23 1.11 3.79 4.62
N LEU A 24 0.92 3.08 3.51
CA LEU A 24 0.57 1.65 3.37
C LEU A 24 -0.91 1.34 3.51
N TYR A 25 -1.41 0.67 2.47
CA TYR A 25 -2.77 0.18 2.36
C TYR A 25 -2.82 -1.31 2.73
N ILE A 26 -3.89 -1.72 3.40
CA ILE A 26 -4.29 -3.12 3.46
C ILE A 26 -5.26 -3.38 2.31
N GLN A 27 -4.97 -4.38 1.48
CA GLN A 27 -5.96 -4.96 0.59
C GLN A 27 -6.00 -6.49 0.68
N MET A 28 -7.22 -6.99 0.83
CA MET A 28 -7.70 -8.35 0.57
C MET A 28 -7.60 -9.43 1.66
N HIS A 29 -8.68 -10.23 1.65
CA HIS A 29 -9.10 -11.22 2.63
C HIS A 29 -8.20 -12.46 2.77
N ARG A 30 -7.25 -12.67 1.84
CA ARG A 30 -6.51 -13.94 1.71
C ARG A 30 -5.07 -13.86 2.22
N VAL A 31 -4.44 -12.69 2.13
CA VAL A 31 -3.07 -12.45 2.58
C VAL A 31 -3.18 -11.40 3.71
N SER A 32 -2.97 -11.81 4.95
CA SER A 32 -3.06 -10.92 6.10
C SER A 32 -1.80 -10.04 6.21
N GLY A 33 -1.64 -9.07 5.29
CA GLY A 33 -0.43 -8.23 5.16
C GLY A 33 -0.70 -6.77 4.79
N TYR A 34 0.35 -5.94 4.91
CA TYR A 34 0.40 -4.60 4.33
C TYR A 34 1.03 -4.67 2.94
N TYR A 35 0.62 -3.77 2.04
CA TYR A 35 1.11 -3.78 0.67
C TYR A 35 1.72 -2.45 0.28
N ALA A 36 2.92 -2.52 -0.29
CA ALA A 36 3.53 -1.41 -1.00
C ALA A 36 3.44 -1.68 -2.50
N PRO A 37 2.76 -0.84 -3.29
CA PRO A 37 2.71 -1.03 -4.73
C PRO A 37 4.12 -0.96 -5.31
N ILE A 38 4.47 -1.90 -6.19
CA ILE A 38 5.64 -1.76 -7.04
C ILE A 38 5.23 -0.74 -8.10
N TYR A 39 6.01 0.33 -8.27
CA TYR A 39 5.68 1.47 -9.13
C TYR A 39 5.07 1.04 -10.48
N GLY A 40 3.91 1.61 -10.85
CA GLY A 40 3.12 1.19 -12.03
C GLY A 40 1.81 0.50 -11.66
N LYS A 41 0.97 1.21 -10.88
CA LYS A 41 -0.32 0.88 -10.20
C LYS A 41 -1.29 -0.13 -10.86
N GLU A 42 -1.10 -0.45 -12.13
CA GLU A 42 -1.78 -1.51 -12.88
C GLU A 42 -0.83 -1.84 -14.03
N THR A 43 -0.18 -3.00 -13.99
CA THR A 43 0.87 -3.33 -14.98
C THR A 43 0.23 -3.71 -16.32
N LYS A 44 -1.01 -4.20 -16.27
CA LYS A 44 -1.80 -4.51 -17.46
C LYS A 44 -3.28 -4.38 -17.14
N ARG A 45 -3.98 -3.56 -17.93
CA ARG A 45 -5.44 -3.52 -18.00
C ARG A 45 -5.87 -4.00 -19.37
N ARG A 46 -6.79 -4.96 -19.42
CA ARG A 46 -7.38 -5.41 -20.67
C ARG A 46 -8.90 -5.32 -20.56
N GLU A 47 -9.48 -4.65 -21.53
CA GLU A 47 -10.92 -4.57 -21.69
C GLU A 47 -11.33 -5.41 -22.88
N SER A 48 -12.35 -6.22 -22.69
CA SER A 48 -12.94 -7.05 -23.74
C SER A 48 -14.43 -7.18 -23.50
N SER A 49 -15.14 -7.89 -24.38
CA SER A 49 -16.53 -8.24 -24.14
C SER A 49 -16.83 -9.61 -24.74
N TYR A 50 -17.81 -10.29 -24.18
CA TYR A 50 -18.31 -11.57 -24.68
C TYR A 50 -19.83 -11.58 -24.67
N MET A 51 -20.44 -12.49 -25.45
CA MET A 51 -21.88 -12.74 -25.36
C MET A 51 -22.15 -13.69 -24.20
N GLY A 52 -22.86 -13.21 -23.18
CA GLY A 52 -23.31 -14.00 -22.04
C GLY A 52 -24.78 -14.41 -22.21
N THR A 53 -25.11 -15.62 -21.77
CA THR A 53 -26.48 -16.14 -21.75
C THR A 53 -26.82 -16.54 -20.33
N ASN A 54 -27.96 -16.08 -19.80
CA ASN A 54 -28.44 -16.50 -18.48
C ASN A 54 -29.29 -17.78 -18.57
N ALA A 55 -29.69 -18.32 -17.41
CA ALA A 55 -30.49 -19.54 -17.33
C ALA A 55 -31.88 -19.44 -17.98
N TYR A 56 -32.36 -18.22 -18.27
CA TYR A 56 -33.64 -17.96 -18.94
C TYR A 56 -33.50 -17.75 -20.45
N GLY A 57 -32.30 -17.97 -21.01
CA GLY A 57 -32.04 -17.83 -22.45
C GLY A 57 -31.88 -16.39 -22.94
N VAL A 58 -31.84 -15.40 -22.05
CA VAL A 58 -31.58 -14.01 -22.41
C VAL A 58 -30.09 -13.85 -22.70
N THR A 59 -29.78 -13.27 -23.87
CA THR A 59 -28.41 -13.02 -24.32
C THR A 59 -28.09 -11.54 -24.27
N ALA A 60 -26.91 -11.19 -23.77
CA ALA A 60 -26.43 -9.82 -23.70
C ALA A 60 -24.91 -9.75 -23.90
N ARG A 61 -24.43 -8.60 -24.39
CA ARG A 61 -22.99 -8.32 -24.43
C ARG A 61 -22.52 -7.93 -23.03
N VAL A 62 -21.63 -8.73 -22.45
CA VAL A 62 -21.03 -8.53 -21.14
C VAL A 62 -19.64 -7.91 -21.31
N PRO A 63 -19.38 -6.71 -20.78
CA PRO A 63 -18.03 -6.16 -20.66
C PRO A 63 -17.20 -7.01 -19.69
N LYS A 64 -15.93 -7.25 -20.02
CA LYS A 64 -14.95 -7.91 -19.16
C LYS A 64 -13.75 -6.98 -18.96
N VAL A 65 -13.39 -6.76 -17.71
CA VAL A 65 -12.20 -6.02 -17.31
C VAL A 65 -11.25 -6.96 -16.61
N GLU A 66 -10.05 -7.11 -17.15
CA GLU A 66 -8.96 -7.90 -16.58
C GLU A 66 -7.87 -6.94 -16.09
N ARG A 67 -7.42 -7.11 -14.84
CA ARG A 67 -6.36 -6.31 -14.22
C ARG A 67 -5.28 -7.21 -13.67
N THR A 68 -4.03 -6.86 -13.92
CA THR A 68 -2.87 -7.50 -13.28
C THR A 68 -2.08 -6.46 -12.49
N THR A 69 -1.86 -6.73 -11.20
CA THR A 69 -1.10 -5.85 -10.31
C THR A 69 0.06 -6.58 -9.65
N TYR A 70 1.21 -5.90 -9.53
CA TYR A 70 2.38 -6.40 -8.79
C TYR A 70 2.61 -5.53 -7.54
N GLN A 71 2.74 -6.17 -6.39
CA GLN A 71 2.88 -5.50 -5.10
C GLN A 71 3.94 -6.19 -4.25
N VAL A 72 4.48 -5.48 -3.26
CA VAL A 72 5.28 -6.08 -2.20
C VAL A 72 4.34 -6.40 -1.04
N ALA A 73 4.28 -7.66 -0.64
CA ALA A 73 3.56 -8.08 0.55
C ALA A 73 4.48 -8.02 1.76
N LEU A 74 4.04 -7.33 2.80
CA LEU A 74 4.73 -7.21 4.08
C LEU A 74 3.84 -7.86 5.15
N PRO A 75 4.24 -9.02 5.72
CA PRO A 75 3.41 -9.72 6.70
C PRO A 75 3.10 -8.84 7.92
N ARG A 76 1.81 -8.68 8.23
CA ARG A 76 1.36 -7.76 9.29
C ARG A 76 1.95 -8.09 10.65
N ASN A 77 2.00 -9.37 11.01
CA ASN A 77 2.53 -9.81 12.30
C ASN A 77 4.03 -9.48 12.41
N ALA A 78 4.82 -9.86 11.40
CA ALA A 78 6.24 -9.56 11.35
C ALA A 78 6.53 -8.06 11.44
N LEU A 79 5.70 -7.24 10.80
CA LEU A 79 5.83 -5.79 10.89
C LEU A 79 5.42 -5.24 12.25
N THR A 80 4.32 -5.72 12.82
CA THR A 80 3.84 -5.30 14.15
C THR A 80 4.90 -5.60 15.20
N ASP A 81 5.48 -6.80 15.13
CA ASP A 81 6.57 -7.23 16.01
C ASP A 81 7.81 -6.34 15.83
N ALA A 82 8.24 -6.10 14.58
CA ALA A 82 9.42 -5.29 14.28
C ALA A 82 9.25 -3.80 14.65
N ALA A 83 8.03 -3.27 14.62
CA ALA A 83 7.73 -1.88 14.95
C ALA A 83 7.46 -1.65 16.44
N SER A 84 7.19 -2.71 17.22
CA SER A 84 6.75 -2.61 18.61
C SER A 84 7.72 -1.84 19.51
N ASP A 85 9.03 -1.95 19.25
CA ASP A 85 10.09 -1.31 20.00
C ASP A 85 10.67 -0.05 19.31
N VAL A 86 10.05 0.43 18.22
CA VAL A 86 10.57 1.55 17.42
C VAL A 86 9.83 2.84 17.79
N PRO A 87 10.45 3.80 18.51
CA PRO A 87 9.78 5.01 18.94
C PRO A 87 9.33 5.87 17.75
N GLY A 88 8.06 6.29 17.79
CA GLY A 88 7.46 7.09 16.73
C GLY A 88 7.04 6.28 15.51
N LEU A 89 7.01 4.94 15.59
CA LEU A 89 6.38 4.09 14.59
C LEU A 89 5.19 3.36 15.23
N ASN A 90 4.04 3.35 14.56
CA ASN A 90 2.84 2.67 15.07
C ASN A 90 2.19 1.86 13.95
N VAL A 91 1.86 0.60 14.25
CA VAL A 91 1.21 -0.31 13.30
C VAL A 91 -0.25 -0.45 13.70
N GLY A 92 -1.12 0.21 12.95
CA GLY A 92 -2.56 0.22 13.17
C GLY A 92 -3.25 -1.05 12.68
N LYS A 93 -4.60 -1.03 12.63
CA LYS A 93 -5.35 -2.13 12.01
C LYS A 93 -5.14 -2.16 10.50
N GLU A 94 -5.12 -0.99 9.87
CA GLU A 94 -5.16 -0.82 8.40
C GLU A 94 -4.06 0.09 7.85
N THR A 95 -3.18 0.62 8.70
CA THR A 95 -2.14 1.58 8.32
C THR A 95 -0.88 1.38 9.14
N ILE A 96 0.23 1.94 8.64
CA ILE A 96 1.43 2.20 9.43
C ILE A 96 1.54 3.70 9.57
N ALA A 97 1.82 4.16 10.78
CA ALA A 97 1.94 5.57 11.10
C ALA A 97 3.36 5.91 11.52
N ALA A 98 4.01 6.81 10.78
CA ALA A 98 5.27 7.41 11.16
C ALA A 98 5.01 8.74 11.87
N ILE A 99 5.52 8.88 13.09
CA ILE A 99 5.31 10.01 13.98
C ILE A 99 6.62 10.78 14.14
N LEU A 100 6.64 11.98 13.60
CA LEU A 100 7.79 12.88 13.69
C LEU A 100 7.51 13.98 14.75
N PRO A 101 8.19 13.95 15.92
CA PRO A 101 8.13 15.06 16.86
C PRO A 101 8.70 16.31 16.20
N MET A 102 7.91 17.39 16.12
CA MET A 102 8.29 18.60 15.38
C MET A 102 7.58 19.82 15.95
N GLU A 103 8.33 20.90 16.13
CA GLU A 103 7.76 22.18 16.56
C GLU A 103 6.88 22.80 15.45
N PRO A 104 5.89 23.63 15.80
CA PRO A 104 4.89 24.12 14.84
C PRO A 104 5.48 24.87 13.65
N ASP A 105 6.55 25.64 13.85
CA ASP A 105 7.17 26.44 12.79
C ASP A 105 7.90 25.57 11.78
N ASP A 106 8.59 24.53 12.25
CA ASP A 106 9.24 23.53 11.40
C ASP A 106 8.19 22.70 10.65
N ALA A 107 7.11 22.30 11.32
CA ALA A 107 6.01 21.55 10.70
C ALA A 107 5.35 22.33 9.54
N ARG A 108 5.21 23.65 9.68
CA ARG A 108 4.72 24.51 8.59
C ARG A 108 5.68 24.55 7.41
N ALA A 109 6.99 24.53 7.65
CA ALA A 109 7.99 24.53 6.57
C ALA A 109 7.91 23.27 5.69
N HIS A 110 7.48 22.14 6.29
CA HIS A 110 7.39 20.83 5.65
C HIS A 110 5.98 20.44 5.18
N LYS A 111 4.96 21.30 5.40
CA LYS A 111 3.57 21.00 5.06
C LYS A 111 3.38 20.61 3.59
N GLY A 112 2.79 19.43 3.36
CA GLY A 112 2.53 18.88 2.02
C GLY A 112 3.79 18.50 1.24
N ARG A 113 4.95 18.39 1.91
CA ARG A 113 6.24 18.05 1.30
C ARG A 113 6.84 16.75 1.82
N LEU A 114 6.23 16.13 2.82
CA LEU A 114 6.75 14.90 3.37
C LEU A 114 6.26 13.69 2.59
N THR A 115 7.15 12.73 2.43
CA THR A 115 6.87 11.40 1.88
C THR A 115 7.63 10.36 2.68
N GLU A 116 7.22 9.10 2.53
CA GLU A 116 7.88 7.95 3.12
C GLU A 116 8.59 7.14 2.05
N ILE A 117 9.77 6.65 2.38
CA ILE A 117 10.56 5.75 1.55
C ILE A 117 10.76 4.46 2.31
N TYR A 118 10.38 3.36 1.68
CA TYR A 118 10.46 2.02 2.25
C TYR A 118 11.67 1.28 1.68
N GLN A 119 12.51 0.74 2.56
CA GLN A 119 13.52 -0.25 2.23
C GLN A 119 13.05 -1.60 2.74
N TYR A 120 12.99 -2.60 1.85
CA TYR A 120 12.60 -3.96 2.17
C TYR A 120 13.60 -4.95 1.58
N GLU A 121 13.70 -6.13 2.19
CA GLU A 121 14.37 -7.29 1.61
C GLU A 121 13.30 -8.25 1.05
N VAL A 122 13.65 -9.00 0.01
CA VAL A 122 12.78 -10.06 -0.54
C VAL A 122 13.02 -11.35 0.24
N VAL A 123 11.95 -11.97 0.73
CA VAL A 123 12.02 -13.18 1.57
C VAL A 123 11.24 -14.34 0.93
N PRO A 124 11.59 -15.61 1.21
CA PRO A 124 10.79 -16.75 0.78
C PRO A 124 9.40 -16.79 1.46
N PRO A 125 8.34 -17.27 0.77
CA PRO A 125 8.31 -17.63 -0.65
C PRO A 125 8.41 -16.40 -1.54
N LEU A 126 9.28 -16.39 -2.55
CA LEU A 126 9.61 -15.17 -3.29
C LEU A 126 8.40 -14.49 -3.96
N ILE A 127 7.42 -15.28 -4.39
CA ILE A 127 6.21 -14.79 -5.05
C ILE A 127 5.00 -15.56 -4.53
N SER A 128 3.95 -14.85 -4.16
CA SER A 128 2.60 -15.40 -3.99
C SER A 128 1.63 -14.77 -5.00
N GLN A 129 0.51 -15.44 -5.27
CA GLN A 129 -0.47 -14.99 -6.25
C GLN A 129 -1.89 -15.15 -5.71
N ASP A 130 -2.72 -14.16 -5.97
CA ASP A 130 -4.16 -14.24 -5.76
C ASP A 130 -4.93 -13.85 -7.02
N THR A 131 -6.14 -14.36 -7.17
CA THR A 131 -7.00 -14.02 -8.30
C THR A 131 -8.43 -13.89 -7.81
N GLU A 132 -8.96 -12.68 -7.90
CA GLU A 132 -10.33 -12.36 -7.58
C GLU A 132 -11.16 -12.28 -8.86
N ARG A 133 -12.32 -12.93 -8.85
CA ARG A 133 -13.26 -12.93 -9.98
C ARG A 133 -14.63 -12.50 -9.48
N GLU A 134 -15.16 -11.47 -10.10
CA GLU A 134 -16.52 -11.00 -9.90
C GLU A 134 -17.30 -11.20 -11.20
N TYR A 135 -18.26 -12.14 -11.16
CA TYR A 135 -19.09 -12.45 -12.30
C TYR A 135 -20.24 -11.45 -12.43
N PRO A 136 -20.69 -11.17 -13.66
CA PRO A 136 -21.72 -10.17 -13.90
C PRO A 136 -23.04 -10.57 -13.23
N THR A 137 -23.70 -9.59 -12.63
CA THR A 137 -25.05 -9.69 -12.08
C THR A 137 -25.97 -8.68 -12.77
N PHE A 138 -27.27 -8.67 -12.43
CA PHE A 138 -28.19 -7.67 -12.98
C PHE A 138 -27.81 -6.25 -12.56
N ASP A 139 -27.37 -6.07 -11.31
CA ASP A 139 -27.00 -4.75 -10.76
C ASP A 139 -25.58 -4.33 -11.17
N LEU A 140 -24.71 -5.31 -11.43
CA LEU A 140 -23.35 -5.10 -11.91
C LEU A 140 -23.09 -5.94 -13.17
N PRO A 141 -23.50 -5.46 -14.37
CA PRO A 141 -23.44 -6.23 -15.60
C PRO A 141 -22.03 -6.31 -16.22
N THR A 142 -20.98 -6.21 -15.40
CA THR A 142 -19.57 -6.26 -15.82
C THR A 142 -18.88 -7.42 -15.12
N HIS A 143 -18.08 -8.17 -15.86
CA HIS A 143 -17.19 -9.19 -15.32
C HIS A 143 -15.84 -8.54 -14.95
N TYR A 144 -15.40 -8.68 -13.71
CA TYR A 144 -14.06 -8.29 -13.27
C TYR A 144 -13.19 -9.51 -12.96
N GLU A 145 -11.96 -9.51 -13.45
CA GLU A 145 -10.92 -10.48 -13.08
C GLU A 145 -9.66 -9.71 -12.68
N ASN A 146 -9.31 -9.78 -11.39
CA ASN A 146 -8.15 -9.10 -10.82
C ASN A 146 -7.11 -10.14 -10.40
N GLU A 147 -6.01 -10.21 -11.13
CA GLU A 147 -4.84 -11.03 -10.80
C GLU A 147 -3.82 -10.19 -10.05
N GLN A 148 -3.39 -10.68 -8.89
CA GLN A 148 -2.44 -9.99 -8.03
C GLN A 148 -1.22 -10.88 -7.80
N HIS A 149 -0.04 -10.34 -8.05
CA HIS A 149 1.23 -10.97 -7.74
C HIS A 149 1.91 -10.21 -6.61
N PHE A 150 2.32 -10.93 -5.59
CA PHE A 150 2.98 -10.37 -4.43
C PHE A 150 4.42 -10.86 -4.38
N ILE A 151 5.36 -9.92 -4.29
CA ILE A 151 6.72 -10.21 -3.89
C ILE A 151 6.74 -10.19 -2.37
N GLU A 152 6.99 -11.34 -1.74
CA GLU A 152 7.04 -11.38 -0.28
C GLU A 152 8.29 -10.65 0.20
N GLY A 153 8.08 -9.73 1.14
CA GLY A 153 9.11 -8.84 1.64
C GLY A 153 9.10 -8.70 3.15
N ARG A 154 10.27 -8.36 3.68
CA ARG A 154 10.44 -7.91 5.06
C ARG A 154 10.87 -6.45 5.03
N LEU A 155 10.12 -5.59 5.71
CA LEU A 155 10.47 -4.17 5.80
C LEU A 155 11.68 -4.01 6.72
N ILE A 156 12.70 -3.29 6.24
CA ILE A 156 13.96 -3.06 6.94
C ILE A 156 14.03 -1.61 7.44
N LYS A 157 13.62 -0.63 6.62
CA LYS A 157 13.67 0.78 7.00
C LYS A 157 12.49 1.56 6.45
N ILE A 158 12.12 2.60 7.19
CA ILE A 158 11.23 3.66 6.72
C ILE A 158 11.97 4.99 6.89
N ALA A 159 12.18 5.73 5.80
CA ALA A 159 12.76 7.06 5.84
C ALA A 159 11.69 8.11 5.52
N VAL A 160 11.57 9.13 6.37
CA VAL A 160 10.73 10.30 6.13
C VAL A 160 11.57 11.36 5.46
N VAL A 161 11.13 11.82 4.29
CA VAL A 161 11.91 12.71 3.42
C VAL A 161 11.07 13.93 3.02
N ASP A 162 11.68 15.11 3.05
CA ASP A 162 11.12 16.28 2.38
C ASP A 162 11.42 16.18 0.88
N VAL A 163 10.38 16.03 0.06
CA VAL A 163 10.51 15.83 -1.39
C VAL A 163 11.07 17.05 -2.12
N LYS A 164 10.93 18.24 -1.54
CA LYS A 164 11.42 19.48 -2.15
C LYS A 164 12.91 19.65 -1.92
N THR A 165 13.40 19.35 -0.73
CA THR A 165 14.81 19.53 -0.37
C THR A 165 15.65 18.26 -0.54
N GLY A 166 15.01 17.09 -0.60
CA GLY A 166 15.66 15.79 -0.55
C GLY A 166 16.20 15.43 0.83
N THR A 167 15.89 16.21 1.87
CA THR A 167 16.41 16.00 3.22
C THR A 167 15.69 14.84 3.89
N VAL A 168 16.45 13.86 4.38
CA VAL A 168 15.94 12.81 5.27
C VAL A 168 15.78 13.40 6.66
N LEU A 169 14.54 13.44 7.15
CA LEU A 169 14.19 14.03 8.45
C LEU A 169 14.26 12.98 9.57
N LYS A 170 13.91 11.73 9.26
CA LYS A 170 13.94 10.62 10.22
C LYS A 170 14.07 9.29 9.49
N VAL A 171 14.81 8.38 10.09
CA VAL A 171 14.86 6.97 9.69
C VAL A 171 14.38 6.12 10.86
N TYR A 172 13.44 5.23 10.56
CA TYR A 172 12.99 4.15 11.43
C TYR A 172 13.63 2.87 10.93
N GLU A 173 14.43 2.24 11.78
CA GLU A 173 15.07 0.97 11.52
C GLU A 173 14.16 -0.14 12.08
N LEU A 174 13.72 -1.05 11.22
CA LEU A 174 12.90 -2.21 11.56
C LEU A 174 13.76 -3.47 11.38
N GLY A 175 14.08 -4.12 12.49
CA GLY A 175 14.94 -5.29 12.48
C GLY A 175 16.27 -5.01 13.17
N ASN A 176 16.42 -5.60 14.35
CA ASN A 176 17.73 -5.86 14.93
C ASN A 176 18.47 -6.85 14.04
N ASP A 177 19.76 -6.60 13.84
CA ASP A 177 20.73 -7.64 13.52
C ASP A 177 20.57 -8.81 14.52
N GLN A 178 19.93 -9.90 14.10
CA GLN A 178 20.10 -11.25 14.65
C GLN A 178 19.99 -12.29 13.54
#